data_AF-A0A8R1IQE4-F1
#
_entry.id   AF-A0A8R1IQE4-F1
#
_cell.length_a   1.000
_cell.length_b   1.000
_cell.length_c   1.000
_cell.angle_alpha   90.00
_cell.angle_beta   90.00
_cell.angle_gamma   90.00
#
_symmetry.space_group_name_H-M   'P 1'
#
loop_
_entity.id
_entity.type
_entity.pdbx_description
1 polymer ?
#
loop_
_entity_poly.entity_id
_entity_poly.type
_entity_poly.pdbx_seq_one_letter_code
_entity_poly.pdbx_strand_id
1 'polypeptide(L)'
;VFAAKDSTISAEDIDTILEKAEVKTAQLNEKMGKMEENNLRNMTFEDSKFTVYQFEGENYKGKQVDGMGHFWIEPPKRERKANYQVDLYYKEAMRTGNPSEKQSKAPRPKLPQVYDFQFYPRRLFELLDKEIYHYRKTIGYV
;
A
#
# COMPACT_ATOMS: atom_id res chain seq x y z
N VAL A 1 -40.95 -27.56 18.10
CA VAL A 1 -40.84 -28.11 19.48
C VAL A 1 -39.48 -27.70 20.01
N PHE A 2 -39.45 -26.74 20.93
CA PHE A 2 -38.21 -26.20 21.49
C PHE A 2 -37.57 -27.22 22.43
N ALA A 3 -36.30 -27.55 22.20
CA ALA A 3 -35.57 -28.51 23.01
C ALA A 3 -34.89 -27.79 24.18
N ALA A 4 -35.42 -27.94 25.39
CA ALA A 4 -34.72 -27.63 26.63
C ALA A 4 -34.87 -28.83 27.56
N LYS A 5 -33.75 -29.38 28.03
CA LYS A 5 -33.69 -30.62 28.80
C LYS A 5 -33.90 -30.45 30.31
N ASP A 6 -34.06 -29.22 30.82
CA ASP A 6 -33.98 -28.97 32.27
C ASP A 6 -35.06 -28.04 32.86
N SER A 7 -36.22 -27.88 32.23
CA SER A 7 -37.39 -27.31 32.94
C SER A 7 -38.69 -27.71 32.27
N THR A 8 -39.59 -28.34 33.02
CA THR A 8 -41.01 -28.47 32.69
C THR A 8 -41.64 -27.09 32.70
N ILE A 9 -41.52 -26.38 31.58
CA ILE A 9 -42.21 -25.12 31.33
C ILE A 9 -43.71 -25.43 31.23
N SER A 10 -44.50 -24.98 32.20
CA SER A 10 -45.98 -25.05 32.14
C SER A 10 -46.51 -24.06 31.10
N ALA A 11 -47.71 -24.28 30.57
CA ALA A 11 -48.36 -23.30 29.67
C ALA A 11 -48.49 -21.92 30.34
N GLU A 12 -48.70 -21.89 31.65
CA GLU A 12 -48.74 -20.66 32.46
C GLU A 12 -47.38 -19.92 32.46
N ASP A 13 -46.25 -20.64 32.42
CA ASP A 13 -44.92 -20.03 32.33
C ASP A 13 -44.69 -19.40 30.96
N ILE A 14 -45.24 -19.99 29.90
CA ILE A 14 -45.12 -19.47 28.52
C ILE A 14 -45.81 -18.12 28.39
N ASP A 15 -47.01 -17.99 28.93
CA ASP A 15 -47.77 -16.73 28.88
C ASP A 15 -47.03 -15.62 29.65
N THR A 16 -46.43 -15.92 30.81
CA THR A 16 -45.63 -14.94 31.55
C THR A 16 -44.33 -14.55 30.83
N ILE A 17 -43.73 -15.47 30.06
CA ILE A 17 -42.56 -15.20 29.23
C ILE A 17 -42.95 -14.30 28.05
N LEU A 18 -44.08 -14.56 27.40
CA LEU A 18 -44.61 -13.76 26.30
C LEU A 18 -44.91 -12.33 26.74
N GLU A 19 -45.61 -12.15 27.87
CA GLU A 19 -45.90 -10.83 28.43
C GLU A 19 -44.61 -10.04 28.73
N LYS A 20 -43.61 -10.68 29.37
CA LYS A 20 -42.30 -10.05 29.61
C LYS A 20 -41.54 -9.74 28.33
N ALA A 21 -41.66 -10.57 27.30
CA ALA A 21 -41.03 -10.36 26.01
C ALA A 21 -41.64 -9.18 25.26
N GLU A 22 -42.97 -9.03 25.28
CA GLU A 22 -43.68 -7.89 24.69
C GLU A 22 -43.29 -6.58 25.38
N VAL A 23 -43.26 -6.55 26.71
CA VAL A 23 -42.83 -5.37 27.48
C VAL A 23 -41.38 -4.99 27.15
N LYS A 24 -40.45 -5.96 27.09
CA LYS A 24 -39.05 -5.70 26.73
C LYS A 24 -38.90 -5.22 25.29
N THR A 25 -39.67 -5.76 24.36
CA THR A 25 -39.66 -5.35 22.95
C THR A 25 -40.17 -3.92 22.80
N ALA A 26 -41.24 -3.56 23.51
CA ALA A 26 -41.77 -2.20 23.53
C ALA A 26 -40.75 -1.19 24.09
N GLN A 27 -40.12 -1.50 25.22
CA GLN A 27 -39.07 -0.67 25.83
C GLN A 27 -37.86 -0.48 24.90
N LEU A 28 -37.45 -1.55 24.22
CA LEU A 28 -36.33 -1.50 23.28
C LEU A 28 -36.68 -0.63 22.06
N ASN A 29 -37.87 -0.77 21.50
CA ASN A 29 -38.34 0.06 20.39
C ASN A 29 -38.41 1.55 20.80
N GLU A 30 -38.90 1.85 22.01
CA GLU A 30 -38.92 3.22 22.53
C GLU A 30 -37.49 3.78 22.68
N LYS A 31 -36.55 2.96 23.16
CA LYS A 31 -35.13 3.35 23.29
C LYS A 31 -34.46 3.58 21.94
N MET A 32 -34.71 2.72 20.96
CA MET A 32 -34.18 2.84 19.59
C MET A 32 -34.73 4.08 18.89
N GLY A 33 -36.06 4.32 18.97
CA GLY A 33 -36.67 5.53 18.44
C GLY A 33 -36.13 6.83 19.06
N LYS A 34 -35.77 6.81 20.35
CA LYS A 34 -35.09 7.95 21.01
C LYS A 34 -33.62 8.11 20.61
N MET A 35 -32.94 7.03 20.20
CA MET A 35 -31.50 7.03 19.88
C MET A 35 -31.17 7.49 18.46
N GLU A 36 -32.12 7.44 17.51
CA GLU A 36 -31.80 7.52 16.08
C GLU A 36 -31.55 8.94 15.53
N GLU A 37 -32.09 10.01 16.12
CA GLU A 37 -31.89 11.37 15.55
C GLU A 37 -30.71 12.16 16.15
N ASN A 38 -30.39 11.98 17.43
CA ASN A 38 -29.37 12.82 18.09
C ASN A 38 -27.96 12.21 18.10
N ASN A 39 -27.82 10.89 18.02
CA ASN A 39 -26.49 10.26 18.04
C ASN A 39 -25.78 10.33 16.67
N LEU A 40 -26.50 10.27 15.54
CA LEU A 40 -25.88 10.46 14.22
C LEU A 40 -25.35 11.89 14.02
N ARG A 41 -26.01 12.89 14.61
CA ARG A 41 -25.57 14.30 14.58
C ARG A 41 -24.30 14.57 15.40
N ASN A 42 -24.10 13.79 16.47
CA ASN A 42 -22.90 13.85 17.31
C ASN A 42 -21.77 12.94 16.79
N MET A 43 -22.05 12.09 15.81
CA MET A 43 -21.02 11.41 15.02
C MET A 43 -20.48 12.37 13.97
N THR A 44 -19.80 13.43 14.43
CA THR A 44 -18.85 14.13 13.59
C THR A 44 -17.68 13.19 13.33
N PHE A 45 -17.54 12.74 12.08
CA PHE A 45 -16.24 12.30 11.57
C PHE A 45 -15.33 13.55 11.55
N GLU A 46 -14.86 13.98 12.72
CA GLU A 46 -13.74 14.91 12.86
C GLU A 46 -12.48 14.19 12.36
N ASP A 47 -12.39 14.06 11.03
CA ASP A 47 -11.20 14.42 10.28
C ASP A 47 -11.43 13.99 8.83
N SER A 48 -11.80 14.97 7.99
CA SER A 48 -11.49 14.92 6.56
C SER A 48 -9.96 14.91 6.28
N LYS A 49 -9.15 14.87 7.34
CA LYS A 49 -7.70 14.74 7.35
C LYS A 49 -7.29 13.48 8.12
N PHE A 50 -7.69 12.31 7.65
CA PHE A 50 -7.00 11.07 8.03
C PHE A 50 -5.53 11.22 7.58
N THR A 51 -4.68 11.71 8.48
CA THR A 51 -3.25 11.75 8.24
C THR A 51 -2.72 10.34 8.46
N VAL A 52 -1.81 9.89 7.60
CA VAL A 52 -1.21 8.53 7.67
C VAL A 52 -0.58 8.24 9.05
N TYR A 53 -0.28 9.29 9.82
CA TYR A 53 0.35 9.21 11.13
C TYR A 53 -0.63 9.20 12.31
N GLN A 54 -1.94 9.38 12.10
CA GLN A 54 -2.94 9.41 13.16
C GLN A 54 -3.78 8.13 13.11
N PHE A 55 -3.68 7.29 14.14
CA PHE A 55 -4.42 6.02 14.26
C PHE A 55 -4.83 5.80 15.72
N GLU A 56 -6.03 5.29 15.99
CA GLU A 56 -6.55 5.03 17.36
C GLU A 56 -6.49 6.26 18.30
N GLY A 57 -6.54 7.48 17.75
CA GLY A 57 -6.41 8.72 18.54
C GLY A 57 -4.97 9.09 18.94
N GLU A 58 -3.98 8.30 18.55
CA GLU A 58 -2.56 8.59 18.77
C GLU A 58 -1.84 9.09 17.50
N ASN A 59 -0.87 10.00 17.68
CA ASN A 59 0.02 10.46 16.62
C ASN A 59 1.35 9.68 16.64
N TYR A 60 1.64 8.97 15.55
CA TYR A 60 2.80 8.08 15.40
C TYR A 60 4.00 8.72 14.69
N LYS A 61 3.94 10.00 14.30
CA LYS A 61 5.03 10.68 13.58
C LYS A 61 6.39 10.64 14.31
N GLY A 62 6.39 10.63 15.65
CA GLY A 62 7.59 10.53 16.47
C GLY A 62 7.89 9.12 17.01
N LYS A 63 6.92 8.20 16.96
CA LYS A 63 7.02 6.87 17.60
C LYS A 63 7.70 5.81 16.72
N GLN A 64 7.91 6.09 15.43
CA GLN A 64 8.56 5.15 14.51
C GLN A 64 10.04 4.87 14.87
N VAL A 65 10.68 5.78 15.61
CA VAL A 65 12.12 5.70 15.93
C VAL A 65 12.39 4.71 17.08
N ASP A 66 11.49 4.61 18.07
CA ASP A 66 11.73 3.79 19.28
C ASP A 66 11.43 2.30 19.09
N GLY A 67 10.51 1.93 18.18
CA GLY A 67 10.06 0.54 18.03
C GLY A 67 10.94 -0.33 17.13
N MET A 68 11.60 0.26 16.13
CA MET A 68 12.32 -0.51 15.09
C MET A 68 13.81 -0.72 15.44
N GLY A 69 14.41 0.15 16.25
CA GLY A 69 15.85 0.13 16.52
C GLY A 69 16.33 -1.01 17.42
N HIS A 70 15.48 -1.48 18.35
CA HIS A 70 15.88 -2.46 19.37
C HIS A 70 15.70 -3.92 18.96
N PHE A 71 14.86 -4.22 17.96
CA PHE A 71 14.56 -5.59 17.50
C PHE A 71 15.12 -5.89 16.10
N TRP A 72 15.88 -4.97 15.50
CA TRP A 72 16.43 -5.16 14.17
C TRP A 72 17.68 -6.03 14.19
N ILE A 73 17.51 -7.33 13.91
CA ILE A 73 18.61 -8.24 13.59
C ILE A 73 18.95 -8.01 12.12
N GLU A 74 20.10 -7.40 11.84
CA GLU A 74 20.55 -7.13 10.47
C GLU A 74 20.62 -8.45 9.69
N PRO A 75 19.83 -8.61 8.60
CA PRO A 75 19.94 -9.80 7.77
C PRO A 75 21.37 -9.95 7.25
N PRO A 76 21.94 -11.16 7.23
CA PRO A 76 23.31 -11.37 6.75
C PRO A 76 23.45 -10.78 5.35
N LYS A 77 24.49 -9.96 5.16
CA LYS A 77 24.79 -9.32 3.87
C LYS A 77 24.79 -10.40 2.79
N ARG A 78 23.87 -10.27 1.82
CA ARG A 78 23.85 -11.14 0.65
C ARG A 78 25.18 -10.95 -0.09
N GLU A 79 26.05 -11.96 -0.02
CA GLU A 79 27.18 -12.05 -0.92
C GLU A 79 26.66 -12.27 -2.34
N ARG A 80 26.93 -11.31 -3.23
CA ARG A 80 26.66 -11.52 -4.65
C ARG A 80 27.65 -12.56 -5.15
N LYS A 81 27.15 -13.77 -5.44
CA LYS A 81 27.83 -14.68 -6.37
C LYS A 81 27.83 -14.00 -7.74
N ALA A 82 29.02 -13.61 -8.22
CA ALA A 82 29.17 -12.75 -9.38
C ALA A 82 28.65 -13.39 -10.68
N ASN A 83 28.69 -14.73 -10.82
CA ASN A 83 28.45 -15.39 -12.10
C ASN A 83 27.38 -16.48 -12.01
N TYR A 84 26.13 -16.13 -12.34
CA TYR A 84 25.06 -17.09 -12.67
C TYR A 84 24.99 -17.40 -14.18
N GLN A 85 25.73 -16.64 -15.00
CA GLN A 85 25.73 -16.82 -16.45
C GLN A 85 27.05 -17.50 -16.85
N VAL A 86 26.91 -18.73 -17.33
CA VAL A 86 28.02 -19.54 -17.87
C VAL A 86 28.77 -18.76 -18.96
N ASP A 87 28.06 -18.00 -19.79
CA ASP A 87 28.64 -17.14 -20.83
C ASP A 87 29.53 -16.00 -20.29
N LEU A 88 29.19 -15.41 -19.13
CA LEU A 88 30.03 -14.39 -18.48
C LEU A 88 31.33 -15.01 -17.98
N TYR A 89 31.25 -16.20 -17.38
CA TYR A 89 32.43 -16.94 -16.92
C TYR A 89 33.35 -17.29 -18.09
N TYR A 90 32.82 -17.79 -19.21
CA TYR A 90 33.65 -18.08 -20.39
C TYR A 90 34.20 -16.82 -21.05
N LYS A 91 33.44 -15.71 -21.12
CA LYS A 91 33.97 -14.41 -21.60
C LYS A 91 35.12 -13.90 -20.74
N GLU A 92 35.04 -14.09 -19.42
CA GLU A 92 36.04 -13.60 -18.48
C GLU A 92 37.28 -14.51 -18.44
N ALA A 93 37.08 -15.84 -18.46
CA ALA A 93 38.15 -16.84 -18.50
C ALA A 93 38.89 -16.87 -19.85
N MET A 94 38.20 -16.61 -20.96
CA MET A 94 38.80 -16.53 -22.31
C MET A 94 39.24 -15.10 -22.67
N ARG A 95 39.30 -14.16 -21.72
CA ARG A 95 39.73 -12.77 -21.99
C ARG A 95 41.25 -12.69 -22.16
N THR A 96 41.76 -13.23 -23.26
CA THR A 96 43.13 -12.99 -23.73
C THR A 96 43.18 -11.67 -24.50
N GLY A 97 43.86 -10.67 -23.96
CA GLY A 97 44.08 -9.39 -24.64
C GLY A 97 43.15 -8.27 -24.19
N ASN A 98 43.64 -7.03 -24.36
CA ASN A 98 43.12 -5.78 -23.83
C ASN A 98 41.57 -5.66 -23.80
N PRO A 99 41.00 -5.02 -22.77
CA PRO A 99 39.57 -4.74 -22.73
C PRO A 99 39.17 -4.02 -24.01
N SER A 100 38.25 -4.63 -24.78
CA SER A 100 37.54 -3.96 -25.87
C SER A 100 37.13 -2.58 -25.38
N GLU A 101 37.67 -1.54 -26.02
CA GLU A 101 37.26 -0.16 -25.77
C GLU A 101 35.73 -0.14 -25.85
N LYS A 102 35.09 0.15 -24.71
CA LYS A 102 33.66 0.35 -24.67
C LYS A 102 33.41 1.51 -25.61
N GLN A 103 32.81 1.24 -26.77
CA GLN A 103 32.40 2.25 -27.72
C GLN A 103 31.77 3.41 -26.94
N SER A 104 32.38 4.59 -27.05
CA SER A 104 31.97 5.76 -26.29
C SER A 104 30.50 6.00 -26.56
N LYS A 105 29.68 5.89 -25.51
CA LYS A 105 28.23 6.05 -25.65
C LYS A 105 27.98 7.42 -26.29
N ALA A 106 27.13 7.44 -27.32
CA ALA A 106 26.75 8.67 -27.99
C ALA A 106 26.32 9.73 -26.96
N PRO A 107 26.80 10.97 -27.07
CA PRO A 107 26.42 12.05 -26.16
C PRO A 107 24.90 12.23 -26.17
N ARG A 108 24.31 12.37 -24.98
CA ARG A 108 22.88 12.66 -24.82
C ARG A 108 22.71 13.98 -24.07
N PRO A 109 21.83 14.87 -24.55
CA PRO A 109 21.48 16.09 -23.81
C PRO A 109 20.73 15.73 -22.51
N LYS A 110 20.64 16.66 -21.57
CA LYS A 110 19.85 16.49 -20.35
C LYS A 110 18.35 16.61 -20.70
N LEU A 111 17.70 15.46 -20.88
CA LEU A 111 16.26 15.38 -21.17
C LEU A 111 15.46 15.18 -19.88
N PRO A 112 14.17 15.60 -19.84
CA PRO A 112 13.25 15.25 -18.76
C PRO A 112 13.08 13.73 -18.65
N GLN A 113 12.98 13.22 -17.43
CA GLN A 113 12.72 11.79 -17.20
C GLN A 113 11.26 11.48 -17.53
N VAL A 114 11.06 10.57 -18.48
CA VAL A 114 9.75 10.12 -18.94
C VAL A 114 9.61 8.66 -18.57
N TYR A 115 8.51 8.32 -17.89
CA TYR A 115 8.19 6.94 -17.52
C TYR A 115 6.92 6.45 -18.22
N ASP A 116 6.87 5.16 -18.53
CA ASP A 116 5.76 4.54 -19.27
C ASP A 116 4.42 4.66 -18.54
N PHE A 117 4.44 4.61 -17.20
CA PHE A 117 3.25 4.73 -16.35
C PHE A 117 2.64 6.14 -16.34
N GLN A 118 3.33 7.15 -16.90
CA GLN A 118 2.84 8.52 -17.01
C GLN A 118 2.01 8.74 -18.29
N PHE A 119 1.93 7.74 -19.18
CA PHE A 119 1.08 7.73 -20.37
C PHE A 119 1.17 9.00 -21.24
N TYR A 120 2.38 9.52 -21.43
CA TYR A 120 2.58 10.70 -22.29
C TYR A 120 2.20 10.43 -23.75
N PRO A 121 1.79 11.47 -24.50
CA PRO A 121 1.46 11.33 -25.91
C PRO A 121 2.68 10.87 -26.72
N ARG A 122 2.47 9.97 -27.70
CA ARG A 122 3.53 9.42 -28.57
C ARG A 122 4.40 10.49 -29.22
N ARG A 123 3.79 11.64 -29.55
CA ARG A 123 4.45 12.81 -30.13
C ARG A 123 5.59 13.37 -29.26
N LEU A 124 5.53 13.20 -27.93
CA LEU A 124 6.61 13.63 -27.03
C LEU A 124 7.92 12.91 -27.36
N PHE A 125 7.88 11.60 -27.55
CA PHE A 125 9.06 10.79 -27.86
C PHE A 125 9.71 11.20 -29.17
N GLU A 126 8.91 11.49 -30.20
CA GLU A 126 9.41 11.98 -31.49
C GLU A 126 10.15 13.33 -31.37
N LEU A 127 9.69 14.21 -30.49
CA LEU A 127 10.34 15.49 -30.23
C LEU A 127 11.66 15.31 -29.46
N LEU A 128 11.66 14.44 -28.45
CA LEU A 128 12.88 14.11 -27.69
C LEU A 128 13.96 13.51 -28.60
N ASP A 129 13.58 12.64 -29.54
CA ASP A 129 14.52 12.10 -30.53
C ASP A 129 15.10 13.20 -31.44
N LYS A 130 14.26 14.10 -31.95
CA LYS A 130 14.72 15.26 -32.76
C LYS A 130 15.70 16.14 -32.00
N GLU A 131 15.46 16.38 -30.72
CA GLU A 131 16.36 17.14 -29.85
C GLU A 131 17.70 16.43 -29.66
N ILE A 132 17.69 15.11 -29.46
CA ILE A 132 18.92 14.29 -29.37
C ILE A 132 19.73 14.39 -30.66
N TYR A 133 19.09 14.26 -31.83
CA TYR A 133 19.77 14.37 -33.12
C TYR A 133 20.32 15.77 -33.37
N HIS A 134 19.56 16.80 -33.03
CA HIS A 134 20.03 18.18 -33.11
C HIS A 134 21.25 18.40 -32.21
N TYR A 135 21.19 17.95 -30.96
CA TYR A 135 22.31 18.06 -30.01
C TYR A 135 23.57 17.36 -30.54
N ARG A 136 23.45 16.13 -31.05
CA ARG A 136 24.56 15.40 -31.67
C ARG A 136 25.16 16.15 -32.85
N LYS A 137 24.32 16.77 -33.68
CA LYS A 137 24.78 17.62 -34.79
C LYS A 137 25.52 18.86 -34.29
N THR A 138 25.05 19.51 -33.22
CA THR A 138 25.72 20.72 -32.68
C THR A 138 27.10 20.45 -32.09
N ILE A 139 27.34 19.25 -31.56
CA ILE A 139 28.63 18.85 -30.98
C ILE A 139 29.55 18.17 -32.00
N GLY A 140 29.15 18.10 -33.27
CA GLY A 140 29.94 17.45 -34.33
C GLY A 140 30.06 15.93 -34.16
N TYR A 141 29.09 15.28 -33.50
CA TYR A 141 29.06 13.83 -33.34
C TYR A 141 28.57 13.18 -34.64
N VAL A 142 29.48 12.48 -35.31
CA VAL A 142 29.26 11.70 -36.55
C VAL A 142 29.03 10.22 -36.20
#